data_AF-A0A7W1NDB1-F1
#
_entry.id   AF-A0A7W1NDB1-F1
#
_cell.length_a   1.000
_cell.length_b   1.000
_cell.length_c   1.000
_cell.angle_alpha   90.00
_cell.angle_beta   90.00
_cell.angle_gamma   90.00
#
_symmetry.space_group_name_H-M   'P 1'
#
loop_
_entity.id
_entity.type
_entity.pdbx_description
1 polymer ?
#
loop_
_entity_poly.entity_id
_entity_poly.type
_entity_poly.pdbx_seq_one_letter_code
_entity_poly.pdbx_strand_id
1 'polypeptide(L)'
;ANYGTALALQLFISAGGVDDAVVDGARDWLLGRQNRDPGSLGEGGVGYGDGKDAGSEDLSNTGYALAALARAGVPADDPAMQRALQFLERCQNLSSVNQAPWVANDGGGVYSPTDADGSWEAAQAQAPAADREKFTSTGTMSYSLLSTYLALRLSPDDERVRAALDYVRRNYRFDVNPGMAAGRERQGLFYYYALMARTFALLGIDRVDLPDGSSADWRADLYAAIVSQVQRTPLADGSTGAFWINEARRWGEGIPHLATVYMLKALKGIRSRLP
;
A
#
# COMPACT_ATOMS: atom_id res chain seq x y z
N ALA A 1 -1.01 -1.52 17.02
CA ALA A 1 -2.21 -2.38 17.04
C ALA A 1 -3.09 -2.25 15.79
N ASN A 2 -3.01 -1.16 15.01
CA ASN A 2 -3.87 -0.98 13.83
C ASN A 2 -3.68 -2.05 12.76
N TYR A 3 -2.44 -2.19 12.27
CA TYR A 3 -2.09 -3.15 11.23
C TYR A 3 -2.53 -4.59 11.56
N GLY A 4 -2.25 -5.04 12.80
CA GLY A 4 -2.64 -6.36 13.26
C GLY A 4 -4.17 -6.55 13.34
N THR A 5 -4.89 -5.56 13.87
CA THR A 5 -6.36 -5.61 13.98
C THR A 5 -7.02 -5.63 12.59
N ALA A 6 -6.54 -4.81 11.66
CA ALA A 6 -7.06 -4.76 10.30
C ALA A 6 -6.85 -6.10 9.54
N LEU A 7 -5.70 -6.74 9.72
CA LEU A 7 -5.44 -8.06 9.14
C LEU A 7 -6.28 -9.16 9.81
N ALA A 8 -6.38 -9.14 11.14
CA ALA A 8 -7.18 -10.10 11.89
C ALA A 8 -8.66 -10.02 11.50
N LEU A 9 -9.23 -8.82 11.40
CA LEU A 9 -10.61 -8.61 10.96
C LEU A 9 -10.86 -9.18 9.56
N GLN A 10 -9.97 -8.89 8.60
CA GLN A 10 -10.07 -9.46 7.25
C GLN A 10 -10.00 -11.00 7.26
N LEU A 11 -9.17 -11.58 8.12
CA LEU A 11 -9.06 -13.03 8.30
C LEU A 11 -10.33 -13.61 8.91
N PHE A 12 -10.84 -13.05 10.00
CA PHE A 12 -12.06 -13.53 10.68
C PHE A 12 -13.25 -13.57 9.72
N ILE A 13 -13.45 -12.50 8.94
CA ILE A 13 -14.51 -12.45 7.93
C ILE A 13 -14.29 -13.49 6.82
N SER A 14 -13.05 -13.74 6.42
CA SER A 14 -12.75 -14.69 5.34
C SER A 14 -12.84 -16.15 5.76
N ALA A 15 -12.45 -16.46 7.01
CA ALA A 15 -12.48 -17.80 7.55
C ALA A 15 -13.88 -18.21 8.01
N GLY A 16 -14.70 -17.24 8.46
CA GLY A 16 -15.99 -17.51 9.08
C GLY A 16 -15.86 -18.20 10.45
N GLY A 17 -16.99 -18.42 11.13
CA GLY A 17 -17.03 -19.15 12.40
C GLY A 17 -16.45 -18.40 13.61
N VAL A 18 -16.16 -17.09 13.46
CA VAL A 18 -15.81 -16.20 14.56
C VAL A 18 -17.07 -15.49 15.04
N ASP A 19 -17.20 -15.29 16.35
CA ASP A 19 -18.31 -14.57 16.97
C ASP A 19 -18.46 -13.15 16.38
N ASP A 20 -19.69 -12.79 16.00
CA ASP A 20 -20.02 -11.49 15.44
C ASP A 20 -19.60 -10.35 16.39
N ALA A 21 -19.67 -10.54 17.70
CA ALA A 21 -19.23 -9.55 18.68
C ALA A 21 -17.71 -9.25 18.59
N VAL A 22 -16.89 -10.23 18.20
CA VAL A 22 -15.45 -10.04 17.98
C VAL A 22 -15.21 -9.27 16.68
N VAL A 23 -15.96 -9.58 15.63
CA VAL A 23 -15.90 -8.88 14.35
C VAL A 23 -16.32 -7.42 14.51
N ASP A 24 -17.45 -7.19 15.18
CA ASP A 24 -17.98 -5.86 15.48
C ASP A 24 -17.02 -5.06 16.37
N GLY A 25 -16.48 -5.67 17.43
CA GLY A 25 -15.50 -5.02 18.31
C GLY A 25 -14.24 -4.58 17.56
N ALA A 26 -13.73 -5.40 16.64
CA ALA A 26 -12.58 -5.04 15.81
C ALA A 26 -12.92 -3.92 14.81
N ARG A 27 -14.11 -3.95 14.20
CA ARG A 27 -14.60 -2.88 13.31
C ARG A 27 -14.69 -1.55 14.05
N ASP A 28 -15.33 -1.54 15.22
CA ASP A 28 -15.58 -0.34 16.00
C ASP A 28 -14.26 0.23 16.56
N TRP A 29 -13.34 -0.65 16.96
CA TRP A 29 -12.00 -0.25 17.36
C TRP A 29 -11.30 0.50 16.23
N LEU A 30 -11.29 -0.04 15.00
CA LEU A 30 -10.68 0.59 13.82
C LEU A 30 -11.31 1.95 13.50
N LEU A 31 -12.65 2.07 13.53
CA LEU A 31 -13.36 3.35 13.36
C LEU A 31 -12.95 4.39 14.41
N GLY A 32 -12.65 3.92 15.62
CA GLY A 32 -12.17 4.75 16.73
C GLY A 32 -10.72 5.21 16.60
N ARG A 33 -9.93 4.65 15.67
CA ARG A 33 -8.49 4.96 15.49
C ARG A 33 -8.20 6.15 14.60
N GLN A 34 -9.16 6.54 13.78
CA GLN A 34 -9.01 7.64 12.84
C GLN A 34 -8.61 8.93 13.54
N ASN A 35 -7.62 9.63 13.00
CA ASN A 35 -7.33 11.00 13.42
C ASN A 35 -8.49 11.91 13.03
N ARG A 36 -9.00 12.69 14.00
CA ARG A 36 -10.12 13.61 13.84
C ARG A 36 -9.75 15.04 14.28
N ASP A 37 -8.46 15.33 14.37
CA ASP A 37 -7.95 16.65 14.71
C ASP A 37 -8.12 17.60 13.51
N PRO A 38 -9.02 18.59 13.58
CA PRO A 38 -9.34 19.44 12.44
C PRO A 38 -8.13 20.23 11.95
N GLY A 39 -7.84 20.16 10.65
CA GLY A 39 -6.75 20.91 10.04
C GLY A 39 -5.37 20.28 10.20
N SER A 40 -5.27 19.12 10.87
CA SER A 40 -4.07 18.29 10.82
C SER A 40 -3.87 17.72 9.42
N LEU A 41 -2.62 17.67 8.94
CA LEU A 41 -2.29 16.95 7.69
C LEU A 41 -2.72 15.47 7.76
N GLY A 42 -2.67 14.89 8.96
CA GLY A 42 -3.05 13.50 9.25
C GLY A 42 -4.55 13.27 9.43
N GLU A 43 -5.40 14.30 9.40
CA GLU A 43 -6.84 14.17 9.62
C GLU A 43 -7.41 13.07 8.71
N GLY A 44 -8.33 12.22 9.21
CA GLY A 44 -8.91 11.13 8.46
C GLY A 44 -8.02 9.88 8.27
N GLY A 45 -6.71 9.99 8.50
CA GLY A 45 -5.76 8.89 8.42
C GLY A 45 -5.73 8.02 9.68
N VAL A 46 -4.99 6.90 9.59
CA VAL A 46 -4.70 5.99 10.70
C VAL A 46 -3.22 5.60 10.66
N GLY A 47 -2.54 5.70 11.81
CA GLY A 47 -1.15 5.28 11.97
C GLY A 47 -0.95 3.79 12.33
N TYR A 48 0.30 3.37 12.42
CA TYR A 48 0.67 1.98 12.78
C TYR A 48 0.37 1.61 14.25
N GLY A 49 0.66 2.55 15.17
CA GLY A 49 0.66 2.37 16.61
C GLY A 49 -0.71 2.45 17.30
N ASP A 50 -0.68 2.54 18.63
CA ASP A 50 -1.87 2.57 19.48
C ASP A 50 -2.26 4.01 19.89
N GLY A 51 -1.38 4.97 19.63
CA GLY A 51 -1.61 6.40 19.83
C GLY A 51 -2.46 7.00 18.71
N LYS A 52 -3.39 7.89 19.06
CA LYS A 52 -4.14 8.72 18.08
C LYS A 52 -3.38 10.02 17.79
N ASP A 53 -2.09 10.03 18.07
CA ASP A 53 -1.26 11.22 18.05
C ASP A 53 -1.13 11.68 16.61
N ALA A 54 -1.58 12.90 16.35
CA ALA A 54 -1.52 13.51 15.05
C ALA A 54 -0.08 13.51 14.51
N GLY A 55 0.07 13.17 13.23
CA GLY A 55 1.36 13.13 12.54
C GLY A 55 1.95 11.73 12.38
N SER A 56 1.31 10.69 12.93
CA SER A 56 1.74 9.29 12.74
C SER A 56 0.94 8.53 11.68
N GLU A 57 0.00 9.19 11.01
CA GLU A 57 -0.87 8.58 10.01
C GLU A 57 -0.13 8.31 8.72
N ASP A 58 -0.39 7.15 8.12
CA ASP A 58 0.23 6.78 6.86
C ASP A 58 -0.75 6.08 5.93
N LEU A 59 -0.46 6.14 4.64
CA LEU A 59 -1.29 5.61 3.58
C LEU A 59 -1.41 4.08 3.64
N SER A 60 -0.37 3.38 4.08
CA SER A 60 -0.38 1.92 4.17
C SER A 60 -1.36 1.45 5.25
N ASN A 61 -1.25 2.00 6.46
CA ASN A 61 -2.06 1.65 7.61
C ASN A 61 -3.52 2.11 7.44
N THR A 62 -3.72 3.28 6.86
CA THR A 62 -5.05 3.76 6.48
C THR A 62 -5.67 2.82 5.44
N GLY A 63 -4.93 2.41 4.41
CA GLY A 63 -5.42 1.46 3.39
C GLY A 63 -5.80 0.10 3.97
N TYR A 64 -5.00 -0.45 4.89
CA TYR A 64 -5.36 -1.69 5.59
C TYR A 64 -6.62 -1.56 6.44
N ALA A 65 -6.75 -0.46 7.20
CA ALA A 65 -7.92 -0.21 8.02
C ALA A 65 -9.18 -0.10 7.14
N LEU A 66 -9.15 0.69 6.06
CA LEU A 66 -10.29 0.87 5.16
C LEU A 66 -10.67 -0.43 4.43
N ALA A 67 -9.68 -1.22 4.00
CA ALA A 67 -9.96 -2.53 3.42
C ALA A 67 -10.66 -3.47 4.40
N ALA A 68 -10.28 -3.43 5.68
CA ALA A 68 -10.91 -4.23 6.72
C ALA A 68 -12.33 -3.75 7.04
N LEU A 69 -12.52 -2.43 7.16
CA LEU A 69 -13.83 -1.80 7.40
C LEU A 69 -14.81 -2.06 6.26
N ALA A 70 -14.38 -1.88 5.01
CA ALA A 70 -15.20 -2.19 3.84
C ALA A 70 -15.61 -3.67 3.80
N ARG A 71 -14.69 -4.58 4.18
CA ARG A 71 -14.98 -6.01 4.25
C ARG A 71 -15.92 -6.37 5.41
N ALA A 72 -15.90 -5.58 6.48
CA ALA A 72 -16.83 -5.67 7.62
C ALA A 72 -18.18 -4.98 7.36
N GLY A 73 -18.43 -4.53 6.12
CA GLY A 73 -19.72 -3.97 5.70
C GLY A 73 -19.89 -2.47 5.97
N VAL A 74 -18.85 -1.75 6.38
CA VAL A 74 -18.93 -0.28 6.49
C VAL A 74 -19.07 0.30 5.08
N PRO A 75 -20.13 1.07 4.80
CA PRO A 75 -20.39 1.56 3.45
C PRO A 75 -19.40 2.68 3.09
N ALA A 76 -19.12 2.83 1.80
CA ALA A 76 -18.11 3.77 1.32
C ALA A 76 -18.48 5.24 1.59
N ASP A 77 -19.77 5.56 1.70
CA ASP A 77 -20.32 6.88 2.03
C ASP A 77 -20.41 7.15 3.55
N ASP A 78 -20.00 6.19 4.39
CA ASP A 78 -19.88 6.41 5.84
C ASP A 78 -18.97 7.63 6.11
N PRO A 79 -19.33 8.52 7.05
CA PRO A 79 -18.53 9.70 7.37
C PRO A 79 -17.06 9.41 7.70
N ALA A 80 -16.75 8.27 8.30
CA ALA A 80 -15.37 7.85 8.58
C ALA A 80 -14.63 7.47 7.30
N MET A 81 -15.29 6.75 6.39
CA MET A 81 -14.71 6.37 5.10
C MET A 81 -14.45 7.61 4.23
N GLN A 82 -15.38 8.59 4.24
CA GLN A 82 -15.23 9.87 3.52
C GLN A 82 -14.14 10.78 4.11
N ARG A 83 -13.98 10.84 5.43
CA ARG A 83 -12.83 11.52 6.04
C ARG A 83 -11.50 10.88 5.61
N ALA A 84 -11.46 9.56 5.55
CA ALA A 84 -10.26 8.86 5.11
C ALA A 84 -9.99 9.09 3.62
N LEU A 85 -11.01 9.22 2.77
CA LEU A 85 -10.84 9.62 1.37
C LEU A 85 -10.10 10.95 1.23
N GLN A 86 -10.43 11.95 2.05
CA GLN A 86 -9.70 13.23 2.06
C GLN A 86 -8.24 13.07 2.50
N PHE A 87 -7.95 12.14 3.40
CA PHE A 87 -6.56 11.80 3.74
C PHE A 87 -5.81 11.21 2.54
N LEU A 88 -6.46 10.30 1.78
CA LEU A 88 -5.88 9.74 0.56
C LEU A 88 -5.58 10.82 -0.48
N GLU A 89 -6.46 11.81 -0.63
CA GLU A 89 -6.24 12.97 -1.51
C GLU A 89 -5.00 13.75 -1.08
N ARG A 90 -4.81 14.00 0.22
CA ARG A 90 -3.58 14.62 0.76
C ARG A 90 -2.33 13.77 0.56
N CYS A 91 -2.46 12.45 0.43
CA CYS A 91 -1.35 11.57 0.06
C CYS A 91 -1.08 11.53 -1.45
N GLN A 92 -2.00 12.00 -2.29
CA GLN A 92 -1.87 11.87 -3.74
C GLN A 92 -1.13 13.07 -4.34
N ASN A 93 -0.19 12.77 -5.22
CA ASN A 93 0.53 13.75 -6.01
C ASN A 93 -0.29 14.20 -7.24
N LEU A 94 -1.41 14.89 -6.97
CA LEU A 94 -2.37 15.34 -7.99
C LEU A 94 -3.02 16.67 -7.59
N SER A 95 -2.77 17.73 -8.37
CA SER A 95 -3.14 19.10 -8.03
C SER A 95 -4.64 19.41 -8.17
N SER A 96 -5.44 18.50 -8.72
CA SER A 96 -6.90 18.66 -8.71
C SER A 96 -7.51 18.41 -7.33
N VAL A 97 -6.83 17.63 -6.47
CA VAL A 97 -7.32 17.24 -5.14
C VAL A 97 -6.36 17.60 -4.00
N ASN A 98 -5.09 17.88 -4.31
CA ASN A 98 -4.05 18.20 -3.33
C ASN A 98 -3.34 19.51 -3.67
N GLN A 99 -3.46 20.52 -2.81
CA GLN A 99 -2.86 21.84 -3.01
C GLN A 99 -1.54 22.03 -2.24
N ALA A 100 -0.97 20.95 -1.68
CA ALA A 100 0.29 21.05 -0.94
C ALA A 100 1.46 21.47 -1.85
N PRO A 101 2.44 22.26 -1.36
CA PRO A 101 3.53 22.79 -2.20
C PRO A 101 4.42 21.74 -2.88
N TRP A 102 4.44 20.50 -2.37
CA TRP A 102 5.24 19.41 -2.93
C TRP A 102 4.58 18.72 -4.14
N VAL A 103 3.30 18.99 -4.41
CA VAL A 103 2.55 18.35 -5.50
C VAL A 103 3.12 18.76 -6.85
N ALA A 104 3.48 17.76 -7.66
CA ALA A 104 4.13 17.84 -8.96
C ALA A 104 3.36 17.12 -10.09
N ASN A 105 2.15 16.62 -9.83
CA ASN A 105 1.26 15.98 -10.81
C ASN A 105 1.81 14.68 -11.46
N ASP A 106 2.54 13.87 -10.69
CA ASP A 106 2.93 12.53 -11.17
C ASP A 106 1.82 11.47 -11.01
N GLY A 107 0.76 11.78 -10.24
CA GLY A 107 -0.43 10.96 -10.02
C GLY A 107 -0.30 9.88 -8.93
N GLY A 108 0.91 9.61 -8.45
CA GLY A 108 1.18 8.56 -7.46
C GLY A 108 0.89 8.97 -6.02
N GLY A 109 1.22 8.09 -5.08
CA GLY A 109 1.03 8.31 -3.65
C GLY A 109 2.34 8.45 -2.87
N VAL A 110 2.37 9.36 -1.89
CA VAL A 110 3.42 9.45 -0.86
C VAL A 110 3.06 8.59 0.36
N TYR A 111 4.02 8.37 1.26
CA TYR A 111 3.79 7.56 2.48
C TYR A 111 2.81 8.24 3.45
N SER A 112 3.01 9.53 3.71
CA SER A 112 2.08 10.37 4.47
C SER A 112 2.19 11.82 3.99
N PRO A 113 1.14 12.65 4.18
CA PRO A 113 1.20 14.08 3.86
C PRO A 113 2.14 14.83 4.80
N THR A 114 2.16 14.44 6.07
CA THR A 114 3.09 14.91 7.11
C THR A 114 4.54 14.70 6.66
N ASP A 115 4.83 13.53 6.09
CA ASP A 115 6.15 13.18 5.63
C ASP A 115 6.57 14.03 4.44
N ALA A 116 5.67 14.15 3.45
CA ALA A 116 5.89 14.94 2.26
C ALA A 116 6.02 16.45 2.52
N ASP A 117 5.44 16.93 3.62
CA ASP A 117 5.63 18.30 4.12
C ASP A 117 6.97 18.49 4.88
N GLY A 118 7.78 17.43 5.00
CA GLY A 118 9.14 17.48 5.52
C GLY A 118 9.26 17.38 7.05
N SER A 119 8.24 16.87 7.73
CA SER A 119 8.11 17.01 9.20
C SER A 119 8.56 15.82 10.07
N TRP A 120 9.06 14.72 9.48
CA TRP A 120 9.33 13.48 10.24
C TRP A 120 10.80 13.03 10.33
N GLU A 121 11.67 13.36 9.36
CA GLU A 121 13.11 13.10 9.48
C GLU A 121 13.82 14.38 9.96
N ALA A 122 14.08 14.49 11.27
CA ALA A 122 14.80 15.61 11.88
C ALA A 122 16.13 15.93 11.17
N ALA A 123 16.78 14.91 10.59
CA ALA A 123 17.99 15.07 9.78
C ALA A 123 17.75 15.80 8.44
N GLN A 124 16.59 15.60 7.79
CA GLN A 124 16.21 16.33 6.57
C GLN A 124 15.73 17.75 6.88
N ALA A 125 15.00 17.93 8.00
CA ALA A 125 14.57 19.26 8.42
C ALA A 125 15.77 20.22 8.66
N GLN A 126 16.91 19.65 9.07
CA GLN A 126 18.18 20.38 9.30
C GLN A 126 19.05 20.52 8.04
N ALA A 127 18.79 19.77 6.98
CA ALA A 127 19.53 19.88 5.71
C ALA A 127 19.12 21.17 4.96
N PRO A 128 20.05 21.81 4.23
CA PRO A 128 19.73 22.90 3.31
C PRO A 128 18.61 22.49 2.35
N ALA A 129 17.70 23.39 1.99
CA ALA A 129 16.54 23.06 1.15
C ALA A 129 16.91 22.42 -0.21
N ALA A 130 18.11 22.72 -0.74
CA ALA A 130 18.65 22.11 -1.95
C ALA A 130 19.07 20.63 -1.77
N ASP A 131 19.37 20.23 -0.54
CA ASP A 131 19.89 18.92 -0.15
C ASP A 131 18.82 18.05 0.53
N ARG A 132 17.63 18.61 0.79
CA ARG A 132 16.48 17.83 1.28
C ARG A 132 16.05 16.87 0.18
N GLU A 133 15.85 15.62 0.55
CA GLU A 133 15.34 14.63 -0.38
C GLU A 133 13.92 15.06 -0.79
N LYS A 134 13.71 15.31 -2.08
CA LYS A 134 12.35 15.61 -2.56
C LYS A 134 11.51 14.37 -2.32
N PHE A 135 10.46 14.48 -1.51
CA PHE A 135 9.50 13.40 -1.36
C PHE A 135 8.86 13.13 -2.71
N THR A 136 8.98 11.89 -3.18
CA THR A 136 8.38 11.46 -4.44
C THR A 136 7.35 10.39 -4.16
N SER A 137 6.37 10.29 -5.06
CA SER A 137 5.47 9.15 -5.08
C SER A 137 6.28 7.86 -5.17
N THR A 138 5.89 6.82 -4.43
CA THR A 138 6.53 5.50 -4.53
C THR A 138 5.60 4.48 -5.17
N GLY A 139 6.16 3.42 -5.78
CA GLY A 139 5.36 2.34 -6.35
C GLY A 139 4.48 1.66 -5.30
N THR A 140 5.04 1.37 -4.12
CA THR A 140 4.30 0.76 -3.01
C THR A 140 3.11 1.61 -2.59
N MET A 141 3.33 2.91 -2.37
CA MET A 141 2.28 3.81 -1.92
C MET A 141 1.26 4.09 -3.02
N SER A 142 1.66 4.13 -4.28
CA SER A 142 0.73 4.29 -5.41
C SER A 142 -0.19 3.08 -5.58
N TYR A 143 0.31 1.85 -5.40
CA TYR A 143 -0.56 0.67 -5.38
C TYR A 143 -1.46 0.63 -4.12
N SER A 144 -0.97 1.10 -2.97
CA SER A 144 -1.78 1.24 -1.75
C SER A 144 -2.92 2.24 -1.97
N LEU A 145 -2.62 3.41 -2.54
CA LEU A 145 -3.59 4.44 -2.89
C LEU A 145 -4.68 3.88 -3.81
N LEU A 146 -4.26 3.28 -4.92
CA LEU A 146 -5.15 2.73 -5.94
C LEU A 146 -6.05 1.63 -5.38
N SER A 147 -5.50 0.64 -4.65
CA SER A 147 -6.33 -0.40 -4.02
C SER A 147 -7.30 0.13 -2.97
N THR A 148 -6.93 1.21 -2.28
CA THR A 148 -7.78 1.85 -1.27
C THR A 148 -8.93 2.62 -1.92
N TYR A 149 -8.68 3.33 -3.02
CA TYR A 149 -9.74 3.95 -3.82
C TYR A 149 -10.77 2.92 -4.32
N LEU A 150 -10.31 1.75 -4.76
CA LEU A 150 -11.21 0.65 -5.16
C LEU A 150 -12.02 0.10 -3.98
N ALA A 151 -11.41 -0.01 -2.79
CA ALA A 151 -12.12 -0.40 -1.56
C ALA A 151 -13.20 0.63 -1.17
N LEU A 152 -12.96 1.92 -1.46
CA LEU A 152 -13.90 3.03 -1.32
C LEU A 152 -14.88 3.16 -2.50
N ARG A 153 -14.90 2.19 -3.42
CA ARG A 153 -15.83 2.14 -4.56
C ARG A 153 -15.73 3.32 -5.53
N LEU A 154 -14.57 4.00 -5.60
CA LEU A 154 -14.34 4.97 -6.67
C LEU A 154 -14.37 4.26 -8.02
N SER A 155 -14.93 4.94 -9.02
CA SER A 155 -14.99 4.43 -10.39
C SER A 155 -13.58 4.29 -10.99
N PRO A 156 -13.31 3.30 -11.85
CA PRO A 156 -12.13 3.30 -12.73
C PRO A 156 -11.98 4.58 -13.56
N ASP A 157 -13.10 5.28 -13.79
CA ASP A 157 -13.16 6.54 -14.51
C ASP A 157 -12.97 7.79 -13.61
N ASP A 158 -12.71 7.62 -12.33
CA ASP A 158 -12.35 8.71 -11.44
C ASP A 158 -10.93 9.22 -11.76
N GLU A 159 -10.74 10.55 -11.82
CA GLU A 159 -9.43 11.13 -12.14
C GLU A 159 -8.32 10.70 -11.18
N ARG A 160 -8.65 10.53 -9.89
CA ARG A 160 -7.70 10.09 -8.87
C ARG A 160 -7.24 8.66 -9.13
N VAL A 161 -8.17 7.80 -9.55
CA VAL A 161 -7.91 6.40 -9.90
C VAL A 161 -7.08 6.31 -11.18
N ARG A 162 -7.45 7.07 -12.23
CA ARG A 162 -6.69 7.11 -13.49
C ARG A 162 -5.27 7.62 -13.30
N ALA A 163 -5.08 8.70 -12.56
CA ALA A 163 -3.76 9.27 -12.29
C ALA A 163 -2.85 8.28 -11.56
N ALA A 164 -3.37 7.58 -10.55
CA ALA A 164 -2.62 6.55 -9.83
C ALA A 164 -2.31 5.34 -10.73
N LEU A 165 -3.26 4.91 -11.58
CA LEU A 165 -3.05 3.84 -12.55
C LEU A 165 -1.97 4.20 -13.58
N ASP A 166 -1.97 5.43 -14.07
CA ASP A 166 -0.97 5.91 -15.03
C ASP A 166 0.42 6.03 -14.39
N TYR A 167 0.50 6.44 -13.11
CA TYR A 167 1.76 6.39 -12.37
C TYR A 167 2.33 4.96 -12.33
N VAL A 168 1.53 3.96 -11.95
CA VAL A 168 2.04 2.58 -11.82
C VAL A 168 2.38 1.94 -13.17
N ARG A 169 1.69 2.33 -14.26
CA ARG A 169 2.03 1.94 -15.65
C ARG A 169 3.38 2.51 -16.10
N ARG A 170 3.62 3.80 -15.86
CA ARG A 170 4.89 4.46 -16.21
C ARG A 170 6.08 3.93 -15.41
N ASN A 171 5.82 3.42 -14.21
CA ASN A 171 6.82 2.91 -13.28
C ASN A 171 6.77 1.37 -13.16
N TYR A 172 6.26 0.68 -14.17
CA TYR A 172 6.11 -0.77 -14.16
C TYR A 172 7.46 -1.49 -14.27
N ARG A 173 7.93 -2.08 -13.16
CA ARG A 173 9.20 -2.82 -13.06
C ARG A 173 9.27 -3.62 -11.75
N PHE A 174 10.27 -4.49 -11.62
CA PHE A 174 10.40 -5.39 -10.46
C PHE A 174 11.78 -5.41 -9.82
N ASP A 175 12.77 -4.75 -10.40
CA ASP A 175 14.12 -4.69 -9.82
C ASP A 175 14.23 -3.67 -8.67
N VAL A 176 13.33 -2.69 -8.63
CA VAL A 176 13.27 -1.63 -7.61
C VAL A 176 11.82 -1.29 -7.25
N ASN A 177 11.62 -0.72 -6.06
CA ASN A 177 10.40 -0.03 -5.67
C ASN A 177 10.50 1.42 -6.20
N PRO A 178 9.74 1.80 -7.24
CA PRO A 178 9.85 3.13 -7.85
C PRO A 178 9.71 4.26 -6.82
N GLY A 179 10.44 5.36 -7.03
CA GLY A 179 10.40 6.55 -6.16
C GLY A 179 11.16 6.43 -4.84
N MET A 180 11.72 5.26 -4.51
CA MET A 180 12.62 5.13 -3.37
C MET A 180 13.95 5.83 -3.61
N ALA A 181 14.53 6.38 -2.55
CA ALA A 181 15.83 7.04 -2.54
C ALA A 181 16.94 6.22 -3.22
N ALA A 182 17.95 6.91 -3.76
CA ALA A 182 19.18 6.28 -4.20
C ALA A 182 19.83 5.47 -3.04
N GLY A 183 20.23 4.24 -3.32
CA GLY A 183 20.73 3.28 -2.32
C GLY A 183 19.66 2.65 -1.42
N ARG A 184 18.37 3.00 -1.60
CA ARG A 184 17.21 2.44 -0.86
C ARG A 184 16.18 1.81 -1.79
N GLU A 185 16.52 1.62 -3.07
CA GLU A 185 15.62 1.24 -4.15
C GLU A 185 14.92 -0.11 -3.89
N ARG A 186 15.59 -1.01 -3.16
CA ARG A 186 15.05 -2.33 -2.82
C ARG A 186 14.22 -2.34 -1.53
N GLN A 187 14.12 -1.25 -0.78
CA GLN A 187 13.32 -1.22 0.46
C GLN A 187 11.81 -1.33 0.14
N GLY A 188 11.13 -2.31 0.75
CA GLY A 188 9.70 -2.52 0.54
C GLY A 188 9.35 -3.22 -0.78
N LEU A 189 10.34 -3.78 -1.49
CA LEU A 189 10.15 -4.37 -2.81
C LEU A 189 9.22 -5.59 -2.79
N PHE A 190 9.27 -6.40 -1.74
CA PHE A 190 8.41 -7.57 -1.62
C PHE A 190 6.98 -7.18 -1.23
N TYR A 191 6.83 -6.14 -0.41
CA TYR A 191 5.54 -5.55 -0.14
C TYR A 191 4.92 -4.90 -1.39
N TYR A 192 5.74 -4.21 -2.20
CA TYR A 192 5.38 -3.69 -3.52
C TYR A 192 4.80 -4.79 -4.42
N TYR A 193 5.44 -5.96 -4.52
CA TYR A 193 4.90 -7.10 -5.27
C TYR A 193 3.52 -7.55 -4.79
N ALA A 194 3.34 -7.68 -3.48
CA ALA A 194 2.07 -8.12 -2.89
C ALA A 194 0.95 -7.10 -3.14
N LEU A 195 1.24 -5.81 -3.04
CA LEU A 195 0.27 -4.75 -3.34
C LEU A 195 -0.06 -4.69 -4.83
N MET A 196 0.94 -4.74 -5.71
CA MET A 196 0.72 -4.75 -7.15
C MET A 196 -0.21 -5.89 -7.55
N ALA A 197 0.11 -7.13 -7.15
CA ALA A 197 -0.69 -8.29 -7.50
C ALA A 197 -2.13 -8.18 -7.00
N ARG A 198 -2.32 -7.68 -5.77
CA ARG A 198 -3.64 -7.41 -5.20
C ARG A 198 -4.39 -6.37 -6.02
N THR A 199 -3.76 -5.25 -6.34
CA THR A 199 -4.39 -4.12 -7.02
C THR A 199 -4.81 -4.49 -8.44
N PHE A 200 -3.94 -5.15 -9.22
CA PHE A 200 -4.29 -5.59 -10.56
C PHE A 200 -5.35 -6.69 -10.57
N ALA A 201 -5.33 -7.60 -9.59
CA ALA A 201 -6.43 -8.55 -9.41
C ALA A 201 -7.76 -7.85 -9.09
N LEU A 202 -7.76 -6.81 -8.24
CA LEU A 202 -8.96 -6.02 -7.93
C LEU A 202 -9.49 -5.24 -9.14
N LEU A 203 -8.60 -4.72 -9.98
CA LEU A 203 -8.97 -4.04 -11.23
C LEU A 203 -9.46 -5.00 -12.32
N GLY A 204 -9.20 -6.30 -12.16
CA GLY A 204 -9.51 -7.30 -13.18
C GLY A 204 -8.71 -7.11 -14.48
N ILE A 205 -7.53 -6.47 -14.41
CA ILE A 205 -6.67 -6.31 -15.58
C ILE A 205 -5.74 -7.51 -15.74
N ASP A 206 -5.57 -7.94 -16.99
CA ASP A 206 -4.71 -9.08 -17.35
C ASP A 206 -3.42 -8.64 -18.03
N ARG A 207 -3.44 -7.44 -18.62
CA ARG A 207 -2.29 -6.83 -19.28
C ARG A 207 -2.14 -5.39 -18.85
N VAL A 208 -0.90 -4.91 -18.88
CA VAL A 208 -0.54 -3.53 -18.55
C VAL A 208 -0.01 -2.88 -19.81
N ASP A 209 -0.68 -1.84 -20.27
CA ASP A 209 -0.19 -1.03 -21.38
C ASP A 209 0.94 -0.13 -20.89
N LEU A 210 2.07 -0.18 -21.58
CA LEU A 210 3.31 0.50 -21.21
C LEU A 210 3.50 1.78 -22.04
N PRO A 211 4.30 2.75 -21.55
CA PRO A 211 4.50 4.03 -22.24
C PRO A 211 5.14 3.91 -23.63
N ASP A 212 5.87 2.82 -23.90
CA ASP A 212 6.48 2.52 -25.19
C ASP A 212 5.49 1.93 -26.22
N GLY A 213 4.21 1.81 -25.84
CA GLY A 213 3.15 1.23 -26.65
C GLY A 213 3.08 -0.30 -26.62
N SER A 214 4.00 -0.95 -25.89
CA SER A 214 3.93 -2.39 -25.67
C SER A 214 2.90 -2.74 -24.58
N SER A 215 2.58 -4.02 -24.47
CA SER A 215 1.62 -4.54 -23.49
C SER A 215 2.27 -5.70 -22.74
N ALA A 216 2.35 -5.60 -21.41
CA ALA A 216 2.99 -6.60 -20.55
C ALA A 216 1.98 -7.54 -19.90
N ASP A 217 2.31 -8.83 -19.79
CA ASP A 217 1.57 -9.75 -18.93
C ASP A 217 2.16 -9.69 -17.51
N TRP A 218 1.49 -8.91 -16.66
CA TRP A 218 1.98 -8.67 -15.31
C TRP A 218 2.09 -9.92 -14.45
N ARG A 219 1.31 -10.95 -14.77
CA ARG A 219 1.32 -12.22 -14.03
C ARG A 219 2.60 -12.96 -14.33
N ALA A 220 2.98 -13.02 -15.60
CA ALA A 220 4.21 -13.68 -16.05
C ALA A 220 5.45 -12.94 -15.54
N ASP A 221 5.49 -11.61 -15.68
CA ASP A 221 6.63 -10.81 -15.26
C ASP A 221 6.82 -10.84 -13.74
N LEU A 222 5.73 -10.67 -12.97
CA LEU A 222 5.80 -10.75 -11.52
C LEU A 222 6.18 -12.16 -11.04
N TYR A 223 5.67 -13.21 -11.69
CA TYR A 223 6.07 -14.58 -11.36
C TYR A 223 7.58 -14.79 -11.58
N ALA A 224 8.12 -14.33 -12.71
CA ALA A 224 9.55 -14.39 -12.99
C ALA A 224 10.36 -13.61 -11.94
N ALA A 225 9.90 -12.42 -11.55
CA ALA A 225 10.51 -11.63 -10.49
C ALA A 225 10.51 -12.37 -9.14
N ILE A 226 9.39 -12.99 -8.74
CA ILE A 226 9.31 -13.79 -7.50
C ILE A 226 10.27 -14.98 -7.56
N VAL A 227 10.29 -15.73 -8.66
CA VAL A 227 11.17 -16.90 -8.82
C VAL A 227 12.64 -16.49 -8.78
N SER A 228 13.03 -15.35 -9.35
CA SER A 228 14.43 -14.90 -9.31
C SER A 228 14.95 -14.60 -7.91
N GLN A 229 14.06 -14.38 -6.93
CA GLN A 229 14.40 -14.06 -5.54
C GLN A 229 14.29 -15.25 -4.59
N VAL A 230 13.95 -16.44 -5.10
CA VAL A 230 13.68 -17.61 -4.25
C VAL A 230 14.96 -18.15 -3.61
N GLN A 231 14.89 -18.42 -2.31
CA GLN A 231 15.90 -19.17 -1.58
C GLN A 231 15.39 -20.58 -1.34
N ARG A 232 16.20 -21.58 -1.65
CA ARG A 232 15.85 -23.00 -1.52
C ARG A 232 16.49 -23.60 -0.28
N THR A 233 15.76 -24.44 0.43
CA THR A 233 16.26 -25.14 1.63
C THR A 233 15.77 -26.58 1.66
N PRO A 234 16.59 -27.57 2.03
CA PRO A 234 16.13 -28.94 2.21
C PRO A 234 15.16 -29.04 3.40
N LEU A 235 14.14 -29.89 3.27
CA LEU A 235 13.18 -30.20 4.32
C LEU A 235 13.43 -31.60 4.89
N ALA A 236 12.89 -31.86 6.09
CA ALA A 236 13.12 -33.10 6.82
C ALA A 236 12.58 -34.35 6.09
N ASP A 237 11.59 -34.17 5.21
CA ASP A 237 11.00 -35.23 4.38
C ASP A 237 11.78 -35.48 3.08
N GLY A 238 12.94 -34.83 2.90
CA GLY A 238 13.77 -34.93 1.71
C GLY A 238 13.32 -34.03 0.55
N SER A 239 12.21 -33.30 0.69
CA SER A 239 11.77 -32.32 -0.30
C SER A 239 12.57 -31.01 -0.20
N THR A 240 12.37 -30.09 -1.15
CA THR A 240 12.98 -28.76 -1.15
C THR A 240 11.92 -27.70 -0.88
N GLY A 241 12.10 -26.97 0.23
CA GLY A 241 11.31 -25.80 0.57
C GLY A 241 11.81 -24.55 -0.15
N ALA A 242 10.93 -23.54 -0.21
CA ALA A 242 11.21 -22.23 -0.77
C ALA A 242 10.85 -21.14 0.25
N PHE A 243 11.71 -20.15 0.40
CA PHE A 243 11.47 -18.96 1.22
C PHE A 243 12.11 -17.73 0.56
N TRP A 244 11.73 -16.55 1.03
CA TRP A 244 12.25 -15.28 0.52
C TRP A 244 12.74 -14.41 1.66
N ILE A 245 13.83 -13.68 1.42
CA ILE A 245 14.37 -12.62 2.29
C ILE A 245 14.87 -11.51 1.38
N ASN A 246 14.54 -10.26 1.70
CA ASN A 246 15.14 -9.11 1.05
C ASN A 246 16.37 -8.64 1.85
N GLU A 247 17.49 -8.45 1.18
CA GLU A 247 18.70 -7.87 1.79
C GLU A 247 18.45 -6.44 2.28
N ALA A 248 17.55 -5.71 1.63
CA ALA A 248 17.03 -4.44 2.13
C ALA A 248 16.00 -4.68 3.26
N ARG A 249 16.51 -4.86 4.49
CA ARG A 249 15.73 -5.38 5.64
C ARG A 249 14.64 -4.45 6.20
N ARG A 250 14.53 -3.20 5.73
CA ARG A 250 13.56 -2.22 6.25
C ARG A 250 12.13 -2.78 6.12
N TRP A 251 11.25 -2.37 7.04
CA TRP A 251 9.86 -2.83 7.12
C TRP A 251 9.67 -4.35 7.21
N GLY A 252 10.68 -5.03 7.80
CA GLY A 252 10.60 -6.45 8.12
C GLY A 252 10.82 -7.38 6.94
N GLU A 253 11.26 -6.90 5.77
CA GLU A 253 11.52 -7.77 4.61
C GLU A 253 12.77 -8.65 4.79
N GLY A 254 13.57 -8.39 5.82
CA GLY A 254 14.63 -9.28 6.29
C GLY A 254 14.11 -10.49 7.09
N ILE A 255 12.83 -10.51 7.47
CA ILE A 255 12.22 -11.59 8.27
C ILE A 255 11.63 -12.60 7.27
N PRO A 256 12.17 -13.84 7.18
CA PRO A 256 11.77 -14.80 6.15
C PRO A 256 10.27 -15.14 6.19
N HIS A 257 9.66 -15.14 7.37
CA HIS A 257 8.24 -15.46 7.53
C HIS A 257 7.36 -14.37 6.88
N LEU A 258 7.69 -13.10 7.12
CA LEU A 258 6.93 -11.97 6.56
C LEU A 258 7.17 -11.85 5.05
N ALA A 259 8.42 -11.91 4.62
CA ALA A 259 8.80 -11.86 3.21
C ALA A 259 8.16 -12.99 2.39
N THR A 260 8.16 -14.22 2.91
CA THR A 260 7.50 -15.35 2.27
C THR A 260 5.98 -15.15 2.19
N VAL A 261 5.35 -14.60 3.22
CA VAL A 261 3.91 -14.27 3.17
C VAL A 261 3.59 -13.23 2.09
N TYR A 262 4.45 -12.22 1.87
CA TYR A 262 4.27 -11.29 0.75
C TYR A 262 4.30 -12.00 -0.60
N MET A 263 5.25 -12.92 -0.80
CA MET A 263 5.31 -13.70 -2.05
C MET A 263 4.08 -14.59 -2.23
N LEU A 264 3.61 -15.26 -1.17
CA LEU A 264 2.39 -16.07 -1.24
C LEU A 264 1.15 -15.23 -1.57
N LYS A 265 1.06 -14.01 -1.03
CA LYS A 265 -0.02 -13.05 -1.39
C LYS A 265 0.08 -12.64 -2.87
N ALA A 266 1.29 -12.37 -3.36
CA ALA A 266 1.51 -12.02 -4.76
C ALA A 266 1.16 -13.18 -5.72
N LEU A 267 1.62 -14.40 -5.41
CA LEU A 267 1.29 -15.62 -6.14
C LEU A 267 -0.22 -15.92 -6.12
N LYS A 268 -0.92 -15.66 -5.02
CA LYS A 268 -2.38 -15.74 -4.95
C LYS A 268 -3.04 -14.76 -5.92
N GLY A 269 -2.56 -13.52 -5.97
CA GLY A 269 -3.04 -12.50 -6.92
C GLY A 269 -2.84 -12.95 -8.37
N ILE A 270 -1.64 -13.43 -8.72
CA ILE A 270 -1.34 -14.03 -10.02
C ILE A 270 -2.33 -15.15 -10.35
N ARG A 271 -2.46 -16.14 -9.45
CA ARG A 271 -3.33 -17.31 -9.64
C ARG A 271 -4.78 -16.91 -9.88
N SER A 272 -5.27 -15.86 -9.22
CA SER A 272 -6.67 -15.41 -9.37
C SER A 272 -6.99 -14.81 -10.74
N ARG A 273 -5.97 -14.54 -11.56
CA ARG A 273 -6.07 -13.94 -12.88
C ARG A 273 -5.42 -14.79 -13.98
N LEU A 274 -5.12 -16.07 -13.73
CA LEU A 274 -4.69 -16.97 -14.81
C LEU A 274 -5.89 -17.32 -15.71
N PRO A 275 -5.68 -17.57 -17.02
CA PRO A 275 -6.71 -18.02 -17.94
C PRO A 275 -7.40 -19.33 -17.53
#